data_AF-A0AA97IUL9-F1
#
_entry.id   AF-A0AA97IUL9-F1
#
_cell.length_a   1.000
_cell.length_b   1.000
_cell.length_c   1.000
_cell.angle_alpha   90.00
_cell.angle_beta   90.00
_cell.angle_gamma   90.00
#
_symmetry.space_group_name_H-M   'P 1'
#
loop_
_entity.id
_entity.type
_entity.pdbx_description
1 polymer ?
#
loop_
_entity_poly.entity_id
_entity_poly.type
_entity_poly.pdbx_seq_one_letter_code
_entity_poly.pdbx_strand_id
1 'polypeptide(L)'
;MPGKGKGPSKGKQPAKRPLSKRPAPVSSSSEDEGDLQGRQDILARLTALEQARGAGGSATGRAKRARSTLLASSATFQRDVLNRLSALESTGTPAAGERACEVTVTEATAVELSGVAEQSVQEESGQVAVAIQPPEGDGAAACYTRKRVLICGHSMVFWAARQAKKTQFGSQLGLSLWATVEWQGRRGLRWPGLLPLLFEGRCGPLPDILVIHLGGNDLGLVKGKALSLQAEADLWWIKERWPDTLIIWSAILPRRVWREALDPAGIERARHRANRALEKALGRGLGIYLPHPAIKAEVADLYRSDGVHLSVSGNDIFLEDLRQGLRK
;
A
#
# COMPACT_ATOMS: atom_id res chain seq x y z
N MET A 1 41.16 56.67 -38.02
CA MET A 1 39.93 55.95 -37.60
C MET A 1 39.27 55.43 -38.87
N PRO A 2 38.93 54.13 -39.07
CA PRO A 2 38.84 53.00 -38.14
C PRO A 2 39.82 51.85 -38.44
N GLY A 3 40.03 50.98 -37.44
CA GLY A 3 40.95 49.83 -37.46
C GLY A 3 40.37 48.57 -38.13
N LYS A 4 41.26 47.81 -38.78
CA LYS A 4 41.00 46.51 -39.40
C LYS A 4 41.36 45.37 -38.44
N GLY A 5 40.39 44.51 -38.13
CA GLY A 5 40.58 43.29 -37.33
C GLY A 5 41.27 42.17 -38.10
N LYS A 6 42.25 41.53 -37.45
CA LYS A 6 42.96 40.32 -37.91
C LYS A 6 42.23 39.05 -37.43
N GLY A 7 42.25 38.03 -38.28
CA GLY A 7 41.65 36.71 -38.09
C GLY A 7 42.38 35.74 -37.14
N PRO A 8 41.96 34.46 -37.12
CA PRO A 8 41.96 33.62 -35.91
C PRO A 8 43.22 32.76 -35.69
N SER A 9 43.50 32.51 -34.41
CA SER A 9 44.56 31.64 -33.89
C SER A 9 44.08 30.18 -33.76
N LYS A 10 44.99 29.25 -34.09
CA LYS A 10 44.81 27.79 -34.12
C LYS A 10 44.75 27.19 -32.69
N GLY A 11 43.67 26.46 -32.39
CA GLY A 11 43.53 25.63 -31.19
C GLY A 11 44.12 24.22 -31.37
N LYS A 12 44.98 23.84 -30.44
CA LYS A 12 45.75 22.59 -30.35
C LYS A 12 44.88 21.46 -29.73
N GLN A 13 44.85 20.28 -30.33
CA GLN A 13 44.22 19.08 -29.75
C GLN A 13 45.12 18.45 -28.66
N PRO A 14 44.55 17.94 -27.54
CA PRO A 14 45.28 17.09 -26.61
C PRO A 14 45.07 15.58 -26.89
N ALA A 15 46.13 14.83 -26.57
CA ALA A 15 46.40 13.44 -26.92
C ALA A 15 45.59 12.38 -26.14
N LYS A 16 45.39 11.23 -26.81
CA LYS A 16 44.74 10.01 -26.31
C LYS A 16 45.59 9.33 -25.22
N ARG A 17 44.95 8.93 -24.11
CA ARG A 17 45.51 8.06 -23.06
C ARG A 17 45.06 6.60 -23.23
N PRO A 18 45.88 5.60 -22.88
CA PRO A 18 45.60 4.19 -23.14
C PRO A 18 44.65 3.52 -22.12
N LEU A 19 43.91 2.53 -22.60
CA LEU A 19 42.96 1.68 -21.88
C LEU A 19 43.65 0.75 -20.86
N SER A 20 43.28 0.85 -19.59
CA SER A 20 43.61 -0.13 -18.55
C SER A 20 42.57 -1.24 -18.49
N LYS A 21 43.04 -2.50 -18.48
CA LYS A 21 42.25 -3.73 -18.44
C LYS A 21 41.40 -3.81 -17.17
N ARG A 22 40.13 -4.23 -17.34
CA ARG A 22 39.14 -4.49 -16.28
C ARG A 22 39.27 -5.95 -15.83
N PRO A 23 39.31 -6.26 -14.52
CA PRO A 23 39.24 -7.65 -14.05
C PRO A 23 37.82 -8.21 -14.18
N ALA A 24 37.73 -9.52 -14.43
CA ALA A 24 36.47 -10.26 -14.57
C ALA A 24 35.69 -10.32 -13.24
N PRO A 25 34.35 -10.27 -13.26
CA PRO A 25 33.54 -10.43 -12.05
C PRO A 25 33.52 -11.90 -11.61
N VAL A 26 33.72 -12.10 -10.31
CA VAL A 26 33.60 -13.37 -9.59
C VAL A 26 32.12 -13.71 -9.45
N SER A 27 31.75 -14.92 -9.84
CA SER A 27 30.43 -15.51 -9.72
C SER A 27 30.06 -15.76 -8.25
N SER A 28 28.98 -15.13 -7.77
CA SER A 28 28.25 -15.56 -6.57
C SER A 28 26.80 -15.82 -6.98
N SER A 29 26.46 -17.10 -7.09
CA SER A 29 25.16 -17.60 -7.53
C SER A 29 24.79 -18.74 -6.59
N SER A 30 23.89 -18.49 -5.64
CA SER A 30 23.14 -19.57 -4.97
C SER A 30 21.97 -19.12 -4.09
N GLU A 31 21.76 -17.83 -3.81
CA GLU A 31 20.71 -17.41 -2.86
C GLU A 31 19.45 -16.79 -3.51
N ASP A 32 19.50 -16.31 -4.76
CA ASP A 32 18.38 -15.61 -5.42
C ASP A 32 17.42 -16.50 -6.25
N GLU A 33 17.84 -17.70 -6.67
CA GLU A 33 17.01 -18.59 -7.52
C GLU A 33 15.79 -19.17 -6.76
N GLY A 34 15.86 -19.23 -5.43
CA GLY A 34 14.80 -19.82 -4.59
C GLY A 34 13.51 -19.00 -4.54
N ASP A 35 13.60 -17.67 -4.62
CA ASP A 35 12.42 -16.79 -4.47
C ASP A 35 11.57 -16.70 -5.74
N LEU A 36 12.23 -16.67 -6.90
CA LEU A 36 11.55 -16.66 -8.20
C LEU A 36 10.82 -17.98 -8.47
N GLN A 37 11.40 -19.11 -8.07
CA GLN A 37 10.76 -20.42 -8.21
C GLN A 37 9.50 -20.54 -7.34
N GLY A 38 9.56 -20.08 -6.07
CA GLY A 38 8.40 -20.09 -5.17
C GLY A 38 7.21 -19.27 -5.70
N ARG A 39 7.47 -18.09 -6.28
CA ARG A 39 6.46 -17.24 -6.91
C ARG A 39 5.83 -17.89 -8.14
N GLN A 40 6.65 -18.53 -8.99
CA GLN A 40 6.17 -19.25 -10.16
C GLN A 40 5.28 -20.44 -9.76
N ASP A 41 5.64 -21.14 -8.69
CA ASP A 41 4.91 -22.30 -8.19
C ASP A 41 3.54 -21.92 -7.61
N ILE A 42 3.42 -20.79 -6.90
CA ILE A 42 2.13 -20.29 -6.40
C ILE A 42 1.22 -19.89 -7.57
N LEU A 43 1.72 -19.14 -8.55
CA LEU A 43 0.93 -18.74 -9.72
C LEU A 43 0.51 -19.95 -10.57
N ALA A 44 1.39 -20.94 -10.72
CA ALA A 44 1.09 -22.20 -11.40
C ALA A 44 0.02 -22.99 -10.64
N ARG A 45 0.10 -23.08 -9.31
CA ARG A 45 -0.89 -23.73 -8.45
C ARG A 45 -2.26 -23.06 -8.51
N LEU A 46 -2.31 -21.72 -8.44
CA LEU A 46 -3.57 -20.97 -8.57
C LEU A 46 -4.20 -21.16 -9.96
N THR A 47 -3.36 -21.16 -11.01
CA THR A 47 -3.80 -21.42 -12.38
C THR A 47 -4.34 -22.86 -12.54
N ALA A 48 -3.66 -23.85 -11.96
CA ALA A 48 -4.08 -25.24 -11.98
C ALA A 48 -5.41 -25.45 -11.21
N LEU A 49 -5.58 -24.79 -10.07
CA LEU A 49 -6.84 -24.80 -9.30
C LEU A 49 -8.00 -24.15 -10.08
N GLU A 50 -7.75 -23.09 -10.84
CA GLU A 50 -8.74 -22.51 -11.75
C GLU A 50 -9.07 -23.44 -12.94
N GLN A 51 -8.08 -24.08 -13.52
CA GLN A 51 -8.26 -25.03 -14.63
C GLN A 51 -9.05 -26.27 -14.19
N ALA A 52 -8.76 -26.80 -13.00
CA ALA A 52 -9.49 -27.91 -12.40
C ALA A 52 -10.96 -27.54 -12.11
N ARG A 53 -11.23 -26.32 -11.64
CA ARG A 53 -12.60 -25.80 -11.45
C ARG A 53 -13.39 -25.66 -12.75
N GLY A 54 -12.72 -25.47 -13.89
CA GLY A 54 -13.35 -25.32 -15.21
C GLY A 54 -13.48 -26.62 -16.01
N ALA A 55 -13.07 -27.77 -15.47
CA ALA A 55 -13.15 -29.07 -16.15
C ALA A 55 -14.50 -29.79 -15.96
N GLY A 56 -15.36 -29.31 -15.05
CA GLY A 56 -16.66 -29.91 -14.73
C GLY A 56 -17.82 -29.57 -15.68
N GLY A 57 -17.57 -29.08 -16.91
CA GLY A 57 -18.65 -28.69 -17.83
C GLY A 57 -18.27 -28.80 -19.30
N SER A 58 -18.95 -29.70 -20.01
CA SER A 58 -18.88 -29.83 -21.47
C SER A 58 -19.30 -28.52 -22.14
N ALA A 59 -18.37 -27.87 -22.86
CA ALA A 59 -18.64 -26.61 -23.56
C ALA A 59 -18.20 -26.69 -25.04
N THR A 60 -19.08 -26.17 -25.90
CA THR A 60 -19.04 -26.25 -27.36
C THR A 60 -17.88 -25.46 -28.00
N GLY A 61 -17.58 -25.72 -29.28
CA GLY A 61 -16.37 -25.26 -30.01
C GLY A 61 -16.09 -23.75 -30.00
N ARG A 62 -17.11 -22.90 -29.80
CA ARG A 62 -16.93 -21.43 -29.67
C ARG A 62 -16.33 -21.05 -28.30
N ALA A 63 -16.67 -21.80 -27.25
CA ALA A 63 -16.09 -21.66 -25.92
C ALA A 63 -14.62 -22.11 -25.89
N LYS A 64 -14.23 -23.11 -26.68
CA LYS A 64 -12.83 -23.54 -26.80
C LYS A 64 -11.91 -22.45 -27.38
N ARG A 65 -12.36 -21.72 -28.41
CA ARG A 65 -11.59 -20.60 -28.98
C ARG A 65 -11.47 -19.43 -28.01
N ALA A 66 -12.56 -19.01 -27.37
CA ALA A 66 -12.51 -17.97 -26.34
C ALA A 66 -11.61 -18.36 -25.14
N ARG A 67 -11.61 -19.64 -24.76
CA ARG A 67 -10.77 -20.22 -23.70
C ARG A 67 -9.30 -20.25 -24.08
N SER A 68 -8.97 -20.55 -25.34
CA SER A 68 -7.59 -20.45 -25.88
C SER A 68 -7.08 -19.01 -25.86
N THR A 69 -7.90 -18.04 -26.24
CA THR A 69 -7.52 -16.61 -26.17
C THR A 69 -7.37 -16.10 -24.74
N LEU A 70 -8.20 -16.60 -23.81
CA LEU A 70 -8.11 -16.29 -22.37
C LEU A 70 -6.86 -16.90 -21.71
N LEU A 71 -6.51 -18.14 -22.05
CA LEU A 71 -5.28 -18.80 -21.54
C LEU A 71 -4.02 -18.15 -22.11
N ALA A 72 -4.03 -17.78 -23.40
CA ALA A 72 -2.93 -17.04 -24.01
C ALA A 72 -2.74 -15.66 -23.36
N SER A 73 -3.83 -14.96 -23.03
CA SER A 73 -3.81 -13.68 -22.29
C SER A 73 -3.37 -13.84 -20.83
N SER A 74 -3.65 -14.97 -20.19
CA SER A 74 -3.19 -15.29 -18.83
C SER A 74 -1.68 -15.59 -18.82
N ALA A 75 -1.17 -16.33 -19.81
CA ALA A 75 0.25 -16.65 -19.91
C ALA A 75 1.11 -15.43 -20.29
N THR A 76 0.59 -14.51 -21.11
CA THR A 76 1.25 -13.22 -21.38
C THR A 76 1.20 -12.30 -20.17
N PHE A 77 0.10 -12.29 -19.42
CA PHE A 77 0.00 -11.56 -18.15
C PHE A 77 0.98 -12.11 -17.09
N GLN A 78 1.09 -13.42 -16.95
CA GLN A 78 2.04 -14.08 -16.07
C GLN A 78 3.50 -13.78 -16.45
N ARG A 79 3.82 -13.76 -17.75
CA ARG A 79 5.14 -13.33 -18.23
C ARG A 79 5.41 -11.85 -17.95
N ASP A 80 4.44 -10.97 -18.14
CA ASP A 80 4.62 -9.53 -17.89
C ASP A 80 4.81 -9.25 -16.39
N VAL A 81 4.11 -9.98 -15.52
CA VAL A 81 4.29 -9.90 -14.06
C VAL A 81 5.67 -10.43 -13.65
N LEU A 82 6.08 -11.60 -14.12
CA LEU A 82 7.40 -12.16 -13.83
C LEU A 82 8.54 -11.28 -14.35
N ASN A 83 8.44 -10.77 -15.58
CA ASN A 83 9.45 -9.88 -16.17
C ASN A 83 9.57 -8.56 -15.40
N ARG A 84 8.47 -8.04 -14.83
CA ARG A 84 8.50 -6.84 -13.99
C ARG A 84 9.09 -7.10 -12.61
N LEU A 85 8.93 -8.29 -12.05
CA LEU A 85 9.50 -8.68 -10.76
C LEU A 85 11.01 -8.90 -10.88
N SER A 86 11.50 -9.59 -11.93
CA SER A 86 12.93 -9.72 -12.20
C SER A 86 13.62 -8.36 -12.51
N ALA A 87 12.87 -7.37 -12.99
CA ALA A 87 13.38 -6.02 -13.22
C ALA A 87 13.58 -5.20 -11.93
N LEU A 88 12.88 -5.53 -10.84
CA LEU A 88 13.06 -4.89 -9.52
C LEU A 88 14.29 -5.46 -8.79
N GLU A 89 14.63 -6.73 -9.04
CA GLU A 89 15.80 -7.40 -8.47
C GLU A 89 17.12 -6.98 -9.16
N SER A 90 17.05 -6.35 -10.34
CA SER A 90 18.22 -5.92 -11.14
C SER A 90 18.61 -4.44 -11.00
N THR A 91 17.88 -3.64 -10.22
CA THR A 91 18.33 -2.29 -9.80
C THR A 91 19.12 -2.39 -8.50
N GLY A 92 20.45 -2.37 -8.64
CA GLY A 92 21.40 -2.78 -7.61
C GLY A 92 21.48 -1.97 -6.32
N THR A 93 21.95 -2.70 -5.32
CA THR A 93 22.57 -2.32 -4.04
C THR A 93 23.37 -1.01 -4.10
N PRO A 94 23.12 -0.02 -3.23
CA PRO A 94 24.10 1.02 -2.98
C PRO A 94 25.24 0.45 -2.13
N ALA A 95 26.48 0.70 -2.56
CA ALA A 95 27.69 0.32 -1.85
C ALA A 95 27.69 0.82 -0.40
N ALA A 96 28.05 -0.07 0.52
CA ALA A 96 28.20 0.20 1.94
C ALA A 96 29.22 1.32 2.19
N GLY A 97 28.74 2.44 2.71
CA GLY A 97 29.53 3.46 3.40
C GLY A 97 28.79 3.81 4.67
N GLU A 98 29.38 3.47 5.81
CA GLU A 98 28.85 3.69 7.15
C GLU A 98 28.30 5.11 7.34
N ARG A 99 27.00 5.21 7.64
CA ARG A 99 26.44 6.35 8.40
C ARG A 99 25.38 5.85 9.36
N ALA A 100 25.65 6.06 10.64
CA ALA A 100 24.71 5.90 11.72
C ALA A 100 23.45 6.75 11.47
N CYS A 101 22.29 6.17 11.77
CA CYS A 101 21.03 6.90 11.84
C CYS A 101 21.06 7.83 13.07
N GLU A 102 21.37 9.10 12.87
CA GLU A 102 21.11 10.16 13.84
C GLU A 102 19.75 10.78 13.52
N VAL A 103 18.73 10.45 14.32
CA VAL A 103 17.42 11.08 14.26
C VAL A 103 17.51 12.39 15.04
N THR A 104 17.75 13.49 14.32
CA THR A 104 17.60 14.82 14.90
C THR A 104 16.11 15.19 14.93
N VAL A 105 15.57 15.25 16.15
CA VAL A 105 14.30 15.90 16.44
C VAL A 105 14.49 17.39 16.16
N THR A 106 13.80 17.94 15.16
CA THR A 106 13.76 19.39 14.96
C THR A 106 12.66 19.98 15.83
N GLU A 107 13.08 20.71 16.85
CA GLU A 107 12.23 21.53 17.70
C GLU A 107 11.49 22.58 16.89
N ALA A 108 10.22 22.78 17.27
CA ALA A 108 9.39 23.86 16.78
C ALA A 108 9.95 25.21 17.26
N THR A 109 10.18 26.11 16.30
CA THR A 109 10.46 27.51 16.59
C THR A 109 9.15 28.21 16.96
N ALA A 110 9.05 28.60 18.23
CA ALA A 110 8.08 29.56 18.72
C ALA A 110 8.42 30.96 18.18
N VAL A 111 7.44 31.66 17.62
CA VAL A 111 7.51 33.10 17.37
C VAL A 111 6.50 33.74 18.31
N GLU A 112 7.02 34.35 19.37
CA GLU A 112 6.29 35.35 20.16
C GLU A 112 6.26 36.67 19.38
N LEU A 113 5.08 37.27 19.25
CA LEU A 113 4.93 38.73 19.28
C LEU A 113 3.61 39.06 19.99
N SER A 114 3.74 40.06 20.86
CA SER A 114 2.85 40.45 21.96
C SER A 114 1.89 41.59 21.60
N GLY A 115 0.85 41.76 22.44
CA GLY A 115 -0.01 42.95 22.59
C GLY A 115 -1.36 42.86 21.85
N VAL A 116 -2.53 43.21 22.42
CA VAL A 116 -2.87 44.10 23.55
C VAL A 116 -4.32 43.81 24.03
N ALA A 117 -4.57 44.03 25.34
CA ALA A 117 -5.84 44.31 26.08
C ALA A 117 -6.98 43.25 26.07
N GLU A 118 -7.23 42.58 27.21
CA GLU A 118 -8.17 42.96 28.30
C GLU A 118 -9.66 42.86 27.93
N GLN A 119 -10.35 41.86 28.49
CA GLN A 119 -11.45 42.09 29.44
C GLN A 119 -11.89 40.79 30.14
N SER A 120 -12.10 40.96 31.43
CA SER A 120 -12.45 40.01 32.48
C SER A 120 -13.90 39.51 32.41
N VAL A 121 -14.10 38.20 32.57
CA VAL A 121 -15.26 37.65 33.28
C VAL A 121 -14.78 36.48 34.13
N GLN A 122 -14.93 36.63 35.44
CA GLN A 122 -14.83 35.56 36.44
C GLN A 122 -16.12 34.75 36.39
N GLU A 123 -16.03 33.42 36.37
CA GLU A 123 -17.03 32.59 37.04
C GLU A 123 -16.44 31.23 37.45
N GLU A 124 -16.92 30.78 38.60
CA GLU A 124 -16.30 29.86 39.53
C GLU A 124 -16.58 28.38 39.25
N SER A 125 -15.56 27.57 39.56
CA SER A 125 -15.62 26.31 40.34
C SER A 125 -16.47 25.11 39.84
N GLY A 126 -15.82 23.95 39.82
CA GLY A 126 -16.51 22.67 39.69
C GLY A 126 -15.64 21.52 39.20
N GLN A 127 -14.40 21.40 39.70
CA GLN A 127 -13.60 20.19 39.47
C GLN A 127 -14.16 19.04 40.31
N VAL A 128 -14.69 18.01 39.64
CA VAL A 128 -14.82 16.68 40.23
C VAL A 128 -13.83 15.78 39.50
N ALA A 129 -12.60 15.74 40.01
CA ALA A 129 -11.62 14.74 39.63
C ALA A 129 -12.03 13.41 40.27
N VAL A 130 -12.71 12.56 39.52
CA VAL A 130 -12.91 11.16 39.92
C VAL A 130 -11.59 10.43 39.67
N ALA A 131 -10.78 10.31 40.71
CA ALA A 131 -9.62 9.44 40.73
C ALA A 131 -10.11 7.98 40.66
N ILE A 132 -10.04 7.37 39.48
CA ILE A 132 -10.17 5.92 39.33
C ILE A 132 -8.85 5.33 39.81
N GLN A 133 -8.83 4.86 41.05
CA GLN A 133 -7.75 4.02 41.56
C GLN A 133 -7.74 2.69 40.77
N PRO A 134 -6.59 2.23 40.26
CA PRO A 134 -6.50 0.88 39.70
C PRO A 134 -6.60 -0.16 40.83
N PRO A 135 -7.26 -1.30 40.59
CA PRO A 135 -7.32 -2.37 41.58
C PRO A 135 -5.91 -2.93 41.80
N GLU A 136 -5.43 -2.81 43.04
CA GLU A 136 -4.25 -3.53 43.51
C GLU A 136 -4.57 -5.03 43.52
N GLY A 137 -3.96 -5.76 42.60
CA GLY A 137 -4.02 -7.20 42.51
C GLY A 137 -2.67 -7.73 42.05
N ASP A 138 -1.95 -8.35 42.97
CA ASP A 138 -0.75 -9.13 42.71
C ASP A 138 -1.03 -10.22 41.66
N GLY A 139 -0.25 -10.21 40.58
CA GLY A 139 -0.31 -11.22 39.55
C GLY A 139 0.43 -10.76 38.31
N ALA A 140 1.73 -11.08 38.25
CA ALA A 140 2.64 -10.99 37.10
C ALA A 140 2.12 -10.11 35.95
N ALA A 141 2.61 -8.88 35.86
CA ALA A 141 2.42 -8.03 34.69
C ALA A 141 2.84 -8.79 33.43
N ALA A 142 1.87 -9.46 32.80
CA ALA A 142 2.02 -9.96 31.46
C ALA A 142 2.33 -8.71 30.64
N CYS A 143 3.61 -8.56 30.27
CA CYS A 143 4.01 -7.50 29.36
C CYS A 143 3.30 -7.81 28.03
N TYR A 144 2.11 -7.26 27.85
CA TYR A 144 1.41 -7.36 26.59
C TYR A 144 2.25 -6.57 25.59
N THR A 145 3.02 -7.28 24.79
CA THR A 145 3.73 -6.66 23.67
C THR A 145 2.67 -6.08 22.74
N ARG A 146 2.73 -4.77 22.52
CA ARG A 146 1.77 -4.10 21.65
C ARG A 146 1.88 -4.66 20.24
N LYS A 147 0.74 -5.00 19.66
CA LYS A 147 0.64 -5.46 18.28
C LYS A 147 1.03 -4.35 17.32
N ARG A 148 1.86 -4.66 16.34
CA ARG A 148 2.24 -3.74 15.28
C ARG A 148 1.27 -3.84 14.11
N VAL A 149 0.59 -2.73 13.82
CA VAL A 149 -0.40 -2.64 12.74
C VAL A 149 0.17 -1.76 11.65
N LEU A 150 0.37 -2.31 10.45
CA LEU A 150 0.74 -1.53 9.26
C LEU A 150 -0.50 -1.34 8.38
N ILE A 151 -0.91 -0.09 8.19
CA ILE A 151 -2.00 0.28 7.27
C ILE A 151 -1.39 0.89 6.01
N CYS A 152 -1.46 0.18 4.88
CA CYS A 152 -0.87 0.60 3.62
C CYS A 152 -1.90 0.72 2.51
N GLY A 153 -1.62 1.59 1.53
CA GLY A 153 -2.53 1.78 0.40
C GLY A 153 -2.30 3.05 -0.38
N HIS A 154 -3.29 3.42 -1.18
CA HIS A 154 -3.19 4.61 -2.02
C HIS A 154 -3.56 5.91 -1.28
N SER A 155 -3.96 6.93 -2.04
CA SER A 155 -4.41 8.22 -1.52
C SER A 155 -5.49 8.16 -0.44
N MET A 156 -6.33 7.12 -0.37
CA MET A 156 -7.36 7.02 0.67
C MET A 156 -6.71 6.85 2.06
N VAL A 157 -5.74 5.94 2.17
CA VAL A 157 -4.95 5.74 3.39
C VAL A 157 -4.17 6.99 3.75
N PHE A 158 -3.60 7.67 2.75
CA PHE A 158 -2.88 8.94 2.98
C PHE A 158 -3.78 10.00 3.63
N TRP A 159 -5.01 10.17 3.15
CA TRP A 159 -5.95 11.14 3.72
C TRP A 159 -6.52 10.66 5.06
N ALA A 160 -6.83 9.38 5.20
CA ALA A 160 -7.27 8.78 6.45
C ALA A 160 -6.24 8.98 7.58
N ALA A 161 -4.95 8.75 7.30
CA ALA A 161 -3.87 8.98 8.28
C ALA A 161 -3.81 10.44 8.75
N ARG A 162 -4.05 11.40 7.84
CA ARG A 162 -4.09 12.83 8.18
C ARG A 162 -5.33 13.19 8.98
N GLN A 163 -6.47 12.57 8.68
CA GLN A 163 -7.71 12.77 9.43
C GLN A 163 -7.62 12.15 10.81
N ALA A 164 -7.04 10.95 10.96
CA ALA A 164 -6.87 10.27 12.23
C ALA A 164 -6.14 11.13 13.27
N LYS A 165 -5.12 11.90 12.85
CA LYS A 165 -4.40 12.84 13.73
C LYS A 165 -5.28 13.96 14.31
N LYS A 166 -6.42 14.23 13.70
CA LYS A 166 -7.36 15.30 14.11
C LYS A 166 -8.55 14.78 14.91
N THR A 167 -8.77 13.47 14.94
CA THR A 167 -9.86 12.89 15.73
C THR A 167 -9.42 12.73 17.19
N GLN A 168 -10.38 12.58 18.09
CA GLN A 168 -10.14 12.26 19.51
C GLN A 168 -9.34 10.96 19.72
N PHE A 169 -9.34 10.06 18.73
CA PHE A 169 -8.64 8.78 18.78
C PHE A 169 -7.17 8.88 18.35
N GLY A 170 -6.78 9.99 17.73
CA GLY A 170 -5.42 10.22 17.23
C GLY A 170 -4.98 9.25 16.13
N SER A 171 -3.71 9.34 15.74
CA SER A 171 -3.13 8.47 14.70
C SER A 171 -3.10 6.99 15.07
N GLN A 172 -3.31 6.67 16.35
CA GLN A 172 -3.33 5.32 16.90
C GLN A 172 -4.75 4.73 16.96
N LEU A 173 -5.76 5.42 16.44
CA LEU A 173 -7.16 4.98 16.40
C LEU A 173 -7.73 4.60 17.78
N GLY A 174 -7.19 5.18 18.86
CA GLY A 174 -7.57 4.84 20.23
C GLY A 174 -7.18 3.41 20.63
N LEU A 175 -6.18 2.83 19.97
CA LEU A 175 -5.69 1.46 20.19
C LEU A 175 -4.33 1.42 20.91
N SER A 176 -3.80 2.57 21.35
CA SER A 176 -2.45 2.73 21.92
C SER A 176 -2.14 1.84 23.12
N LEU A 177 -3.16 1.32 23.81
CA LEU A 177 -2.97 0.39 24.93
C LEU A 177 -2.45 -0.97 24.47
N TRP A 178 -2.86 -1.45 23.30
CA TRP A 178 -2.56 -2.82 22.83
C TRP A 178 -1.94 -2.87 21.43
N ALA A 179 -1.94 -1.77 20.67
CA ALA A 179 -1.36 -1.71 19.34
C ALA A 179 -0.60 -0.40 19.07
N THR A 180 0.37 -0.51 18.15
CA THR A 180 1.05 0.61 17.51
C THR A 180 0.68 0.60 16.03
N VAL A 181 0.01 1.66 15.57
CA VAL A 181 -0.44 1.85 14.19
C VAL A 181 0.58 2.68 13.40
N GLU A 182 1.03 2.11 12.30
CA GLU A 182 1.91 2.71 11.30
C GLU A 182 1.13 2.92 9.99
N TRP A 183 1.28 4.10 9.38
CA TRP A 183 0.53 4.49 8.17
C TRP A 183 1.46 4.62 6.97
N GLN A 184 1.17 3.90 5.89
CA GLN A 184 1.95 3.90 4.65
C GLN A 184 1.05 4.16 3.44
N GLY A 185 0.49 5.37 3.38
CA GLY A 185 -0.33 5.83 2.26
C GLY A 185 0.50 6.51 1.17
N ARG A 186 0.55 5.93 -0.04
CA ARG A 186 1.20 6.56 -1.22
C ARG A 186 0.16 7.01 -2.24
N ARG A 187 0.08 8.32 -2.49
CA ARG A 187 -0.83 8.88 -3.50
C ARG A 187 -0.51 8.30 -4.89
N GLY A 188 -1.54 7.96 -5.65
CA GLY A 188 -1.39 7.37 -6.99
C GLY A 188 -0.91 5.92 -7.01
N LEU A 189 -0.68 5.28 -5.85
CA LEU A 189 -0.27 3.88 -5.79
C LEU A 189 -1.30 2.99 -6.49
N ARG A 190 -0.79 2.10 -7.33
CA ARG A 190 -1.52 1.05 -8.05
C ARG A 190 -1.08 -0.31 -7.54
N TRP A 191 -1.85 -1.35 -7.84
CA TRP A 191 -1.60 -2.69 -7.34
C TRP A 191 -0.15 -3.20 -7.54
N PRO A 192 0.49 -3.04 -8.72
CA PRO A 192 1.87 -3.49 -8.91
C PRO A 192 2.90 -2.83 -7.97
N GLY A 193 2.57 -1.70 -7.35
CA GLY A 193 3.43 -1.03 -6.38
C GLY A 193 3.29 -1.56 -4.95
N LEU A 194 2.40 -2.53 -4.68
CA LEU A 194 2.17 -3.07 -3.34
C LEU A 194 3.41 -3.80 -2.80
N LEU A 195 3.97 -4.74 -3.56
CA LEU A 195 5.13 -5.52 -3.10
C LEU A 195 6.37 -4.62 -2.93
N PRO A 196 6.72 -3.72 -3.88
CA PRO A 196 7.73 -2.69 -3.64
C PRO A 196 7.52 -1.93 -2.34
N LEU A 197 6.29 -1.49 -2.06
CA LEU A 197 5.96 -0.74 -0.85
C LEU A 197 6.27 -1.51 0.45
N LEU A 198 6.02 -2.82 0.44
CA LEU A 198 6.08 -3.66 1.63
C LEU A 198 7.48 -4.24 1.89
N PHE A 199 8.25 -4.49 0.83
CA PHE A 199 9.50 -5.26 0.92
C PHE A 199 10.74 -4.43 0.59
N GLU A 200 10.68 -3.41 -0.27
CA GLU A 200 11.86 -2.62 -0.60
C GLU A 200 12.22 -1.69 0.57
N GLY A 201 13.49 -1.74 0.99
CA GLY A 201 14.03 -0.84 2.01
C GLY A 201 13.41 -1.00 3.40
N ARG A 202 12.70 -2.10 3.65
CA ARG A 202 12.08 -2.34 4.96
C ARG A 202 13.14 -2.76 5.98
N CYS A 203 13.31 -1.94 7.00
CA CYS A 203 14.08 -2.25 8.19
C CYS A 203 13.16 -2.45 9.40
N GLY A 204 13.46 -3.43 10.24
CA GLY A 204 12.72 -3.69 11.48
C GLY A 204 11.74 -4.88 11.42
N PRO A 205 11.01 -5.14 12.53
CA PRO A 205 10.20 -6.34 12.68
C PRO A 205 9.02 -6.38 11.69
N LEU A 206 8.46 -7.57 11.43
CA LEU A 206 7.23 -7.73 10.66
C LEU A 206 6.05 -7.08 11.42
N PRO A 207 5.01 -6.58 10.73
CA PRO A 207 3.78 -6.20 11.40
C PRO A 207 3.03 -7.47 11.88
N ASP A 208 2.42 -7.41 13.05
CA ASP A 208 1.46 -8.45 13.47
C ASP A 208 0.20 -8.41 12.59
N ILE A 209 -0.23 -7.21 12.19
CA ILE A 209 -1.42 -7.00 11.37
C ILE A 209 -1.08 -6.09 10.19
N LEU A 210 -1.40 -6.53 8.98
CA LEU A 210 -1.24 -5.78 7.75
C LEU A 210 -2.61 -5.45 7.15
N VAL A 211 -2.98 -4.17 7.14
CA VAL A 211 -4.19 -3.68 6.47
C VAL A 211 -3.83 -3.12 5.10
N ILE A 212 -4.41 -3.69 4.04
CA ILE A 212 -4.18 -3.26 2.65
C ILE A 212 -5.45 -2.61 2.10
N HIS A 213 -5.35 -1.34 1.69
CA HIS A 213 -6.39 -0.62 0.97
C HIS A 213 -5.90 -0.19 -0.41
N LEU A 214 -6.08 -1.05 -1.41
CA LEU A 214 -5.52 -0.86 -2.76
C LEU A 214 -6.40 -1.51 -3.84
N GLY A 215 -6.17 -1.14 -5.11
CA GLY A 215 -6.87 -1.66 -6.29
C GLY A 215 -7.82 -0.67 -6.95
N GLY A 216 -8.30 0.35 -6.21
CA GLY A 216 -9.22 1.35 -6.76
C GLY A 216 -8.63 2.19 -7.91
N ASN A 217 -7.31 2.35 -7.99
CA ASN A 217 -6.64 3.07 -9.08
C ASN A 217 -6.39 2.21 -10.31
N ASP A 218 -6.57 0.90 -10.20
CA ASP A 218 -6.34 -0.08 -11.26
C ASP A 218 -7.64 -0.34 -12.05
N LEU A 219 -8.79 -0.09 -11.43
CA LEU A 219 -10.10 -0.24 -12.05
C LEU A 219 -10.25 0.75 -13.23
N GLY A 220 -10.65 0.23 -14.39
CA GLY A 220 -10.70 0.98 -15.65
C GLY A 220 -9.42 0.85 -16.48
N LEU A 221 -8.27 0.58 -15.85
CA LEU A 221 -6.99 0.31 -16.53
C LEU A 221 -6.82 -1.18 -16.82
N VAL A 222 -7.22 -2.02 -15.87
CA VAL A 222 -7.20 -3.48 -16.00
C VAL A 222 -8.58 -4.07 -15.78
N LYS A 223 -8.82 -5.27 -16.33
CA LYS A 223 -10.06 -6.00 -16.09
C LYS A 223 -10.13 -6.40 -14.62
N GLY A 224 -11.30 -6.22 -13.98
CA GLY A 224 -11.48 -6.56 -12.56
C GLY A 224 -11.12 -8.00 -12.21
N LYS A 225 -11.33 -8.97 -13.13
CA LYS A 225 -10.88 -10.36 -12.94
C LYS A 225 -9.35 -10.48 -12.89
N ALA A 226 -8.63 -9.77 -13.77
CA ALA A 226 -7.17 -9.80 -13.77
C ALA A 226 -6.63 -9.17 -12.48
N LEU A 227 -7.20 -8.04 -12.05
CA LEU A 227 -6.86 -7.41 -10.78
C LEU A 227 -7.08 -8.36 -9.59
N SER A 228 -8.22 -9.05 -9.52
CA SER A 228 -8.49 -9.95 -8.40
C SER A 228 -7.54 -11.15 -8.35
N LEU A 229 -7.14 -11.69 -9.50
CA LEU A 229 -6.22 -12.82 -9.56
C LEU A 229 -4.80 -12.41 -9.17
N GLN A 230 -4.34 -11.27 -9.69
CA GLN A 230 -3.05 -10.70 -9.28
C GLN A 230 -3.05 -10.42 -7.79
N ALA A 231 -4.13 -9.81 -7.29
CA ALA A 231 -4.24 -9.49 -5.89
C ALA A 231 -4.24 -10.72 -4.99
N GLU A 232 -5.00 -11.76 -5.35
CA GLU A 232 -4.97 -13.01 -4.60
C GLU A 232 -3.58 -13.65 -4.58
N ALA A 233 -2.88 -13.68 -5.72
CA ALA A 233 -1.54 -14.24 -5.80
C ALA A 233 -0.53 -13.47 -4.93
N ASP A 234 -0.56 -12.13 -5.00
CA ASP A 234 0.34 -11.29 -4.21
C ASP A 234 0.07 -11.41 -2.71
N LEU A 235 -1.20 -11.53 -2.30
CA LEU A 235 -1.56 -11.76 -0.90
C LEU A 235 -1.07 -13.13 -0.39
N TRP A 236 -1.16 -14.18 -1.19
CA TRP A 236 -0.57 -15.48 -0.85
C TRP A 236 0.94 -15.39 -0.71
N TRP A 237 1.60 -14.68 -1.63
CA TRP A 237 3.04 -14.47 -1.55
C TRP A 237 3.44 -13.69 -0.30
N ILE A 238 2.70 -12.64 0.06
CA ILE A 238 2.89 -11.92 1.33
C ILE A 238 2.72 -12.88 2.51
N LYS A 239 1.68 -13.73 2.51
CA LYS A 239 1.42 -14.68 3.60
C LYS A 239 2.52 -15.72 3.75
N GLU A 240 3.09 -16.19 2.64
CA GLU A 240 4.22 -17.13 2.66
C GLU A 240 5.47 -16.47 3.28
N ARG A 241 5.76 -15.22 2.92
CA ARG A 241 6.91 -14.50 3.47
C ARG A 241 6.70 -14.03 4.91
N TRP A 242 5.47 -13.64 5.26
CA TRP A 242 5.08 -13.13 6.58
C TRP A 242 4.01 -14.05 7.20
N PRO A 243 4.39 -15.29 7.60
CA PRO A 243 3.45 -16.33 8.01
C PRO A 243 2.65 -15.95 9.26
N ASP A 244 3.24 -15.17 10.17
CA ASP A 244 2.58 -14.75 11.42
C ASP A 244 1.77 -13.46 11.28
N THR A 245 1.87 -12.76 10.15
CA THR A 245 1.10 -11.54 9.91
C THR A 245 -0.36 -11.89 9.57
N LEU A 246 -1.29 -11.25 10.29
CA LEU A 246 -2.70 -11.24 9.94
C LEU A 246 -2.94 -10.23 8.81
N ILE A 247 -3.37 -10.72 7.65
CA ILE A 247 -3.72 -9.87 6.51
C ILE A 247 -5.18 -9.45 6.65
N ILE A 248 -5.42 -8.15 6.60
CA ILE A 248 -6.75 -7.54 6.47
C ILE A 248 -6.79 -6.81 5.14
N TRP A 249 -7.71 -7.18 4.27
CA TRP A 249 -7.95 -6.44 3.04
C TRP A 249 -9.17 -5.54 3.21
N SER A 250 -8.94 -4.24 3.13
CA SER A 250 -9.97 -3.21 3.15
C SER A 250 -10.58 -3.07 1.76
N ALA A 251 -11.90 -3.32 1.68
CA ALA A 251 -12.64 -3.36 0.44
C ALA A 251 -12.44 -2.08 -0.39
N ILE A 252 -12.29 -2.23 -1.71
CA ILE A 252 -12.18 -1.07 -2.60
C ILE A 252 -13.46 -0.25 -2.46
N LEU A 253 -13.33 1.04 -2.11
CA LEU A 253 -14.46 1.94 -1.93
C LEU A 253 -15.13 2.30 -3.27
N PRO A 254 -16.45 2.53 -3.27
CA PRO A 254 -17.11 3.16 -4.40
C PRO A 254 -16.60 4.59 -4.61
N ARG A 255 -16.68 5.09 -5.84
CA ARG A 255 -16.36 6.48 -6.20
C ARG A 255 -17.55 7.12 -6.89
N ARG A 256 -17.76 8.41 -6.64
CA ARG A 256 -18.74 9.21 -7.39
C ARG A 256 -18.27 9.49 -8.80
N VAL A 257 -16.96 9.68 -8.96
CA VAL A 257 -16.33 9.96 -10.24
C VAL A 257 -15.22 8.95 -10.47
N TRP A 258 -15.31 8.22 -11.58
CA TRP A 258 -14.21 7.48 -12.16
C TRP A 258 -13.59 8.34 -13.25
N ARG A 259 -12.48 9.03 -12.93
CA ARG A 259 -11.84 9.94 -13.88
C ARG A 259 -11.46 9.19 -15.15
N GLU A 260 -11.70 9.81 -16.30
CA GLU A 260 -11.37 9.27 -17.63
C GLU A 260 -12.13 7.97 -17.97
N ALA A 261 -13.16 7.61 -17.20
CA ALA A 261 -13.96 6.43 -17.45
C ALA A 261 -14.98 6.65 -18.56
N LEU A 262 -14.87 5.86 -19.63
CA LEU A 262 -15.90 5.79 -20.68
C LEU A 262 -17.15 5.01 -20.23
N ASP A 263 -17.00 4.06 -19.30
CA ASP A 263 -18.10 3.27 -18.73
C ASP A 263 -17.98 3.19 -17.19
N PRO A 264 -18.43 4.22 -16.45
CA PRO A 264 -18.40 4.23 -14.99
C PRO A 264 -19.15 3.06 -14.36
N ALA A 265 -20.26 2.63 -14.96
CA ALA A 265 -21.03 1.48 -14.48
C ALA A 265 -20.26 0.16 -14.65
N GLY A 266 -19.50 0.02 -15.74
CA GLY A 266 -18.59 -1.10 -15.97
C GLY A 266 -17.46 -1.18 -14.95
N ILE A 267 -16.89 -0.02 -14.59
CA ILE A 267 -15.87 0.08 -13.55
C ILE A 267 -16.45 -0.32 -12.19
N GLU A 268 -17.66 0.11 -11.87
CA GLU A 268 -18.33 -0.27 -10.62
C GLU A 268 -18.63 -1.78 -10.56
N ARG A 269 -19.10 -2.38 -11.67
CA ARG A 269 -19.23 -3.84 -11.79
C ARG A 269 -17.88 -4.54 -11.60
N ALA A 270 -16.78 -3.96 -12.11
CA ALA A 270 -15.44 -4.50 -11.92
C ALA A 270 -14.99 -4.41 -10.46
N ARG A 271 -15.29 -3.31 -9.76
CA ARG A 271 -15.05 -3.13 -8.32
C ARG A 271 -15.76 -4.21 -7.51
N HIS A 272 -17.06 -4.39 -7.70
CA HIS A 272 -17.83 -5.43 -7.01
C HIS A 272 -17.29 -6.83 -7.25
N ARG A 273 -16.90 -7.12 -8.51
CA ARG A 273 -16.30 -8.42 -8.85
C ARG A 273 -14.96 -8.63 -8.14
N ALA A 274 -14.10 -7.61 -8.09
CA ALA A 274 -12.82 -7.69 -7.39
C ALA A 274 -13.01 -7.88 -5.89
N ASN A 275 -13.89 -7.09 -5.26
CA ASN A 275 -14.21 -7.22 -3.84
C ASN A 275 -14.73 -8.62 -3.49
N ARG A 276 -15.71 -9.13 -4.25
CA ARG A 276 -16.27 -10.46 -4.01
C ARG A 276 -15.25 -11.59 -4.20
N ALA A 277 -14.36 -11.46 -5.19
CA ALA A 277 -13.33 -12.46 -5.46
C ALA A 277 -12.33 -12.53 -4.31
N LEU A 278 -11.85 -11.38 -3.84
CA LEU A 278 -10.88 -11.29 -2.73
C LEU A 278 -11.50 -11.63 -1.38
N GLU A 279 -12.74 -11.23 -1.11
CA GLU A 279 -13.50 -11.70 0.05
C GLU A 279 -13.54 -13.23 0.12
N LYS A 280 -13.87 -13.88 -1.01
CA LYS A 280 -13.88 -15.34 -1.11
C LYS A 280 -12.47 -15.93 -0.92
N ALA A 281 -11.41 -15.25 -1.38
CA ALA A 281 -10.03 -15.68 -1.21
C ALA A 281 -9.58 -15.62 0.26
N LEU A 282 -9.84 -14.49 0.92
CA LEU A 282 -9.54 -14.25 2.33
C LEU A 282 -10.24 -15.26 3.22
N GLY A 283 -11.51 -15.56 2.95
CA GLY A 283 -12.29 -16.58 3.66
C GLY A 283 -11.76 -18.03 3.54
N ARG A 284 -10.77 -18.30 2.68
CA ARG A 284 -10.06 -19.59 2.60
C ARG A 284 -8.84 -19.66 3.54
N GLY A 285 -8.81 -18.83 4.58
CA GLY A 285 -7.71 -18.79 5.56
C GLY A 285 -6.56 -17.86 5.21
N LEU A 286 -6.71 -17.04 4.16
CA LEU A 286 -5.69 -16.08 3.75
C LEU A 286 -5.69 -14.81 4.61
N GLY A 287 -6.85 -14.43 5.17
CA GLY A 287 -6.96 -13.24 6.01
C GLY A 287 -8.40 -12.81 6.24
N ILE A 288 -8.58 -11.55 6.61
CA ILE A 288 -9.88 -10.94 6.92
C ILE A 288 -10.29 -9.96 5.82
N TYR A 289 -11.55 -10.02 5.43
CA TYR A 289 -12.18 -9.02 4.58
C TYR A 289 -12.82 -7.92 5.44
N LEU A 290 -12.49 -6.66 5.16
CA LEU A 290 -13.05 -5.50 5.85
C LEU A 290 -13.95 -4.69 4.89
N PRO A 291 -15.28 -4.82 4.98
CA PRO A 291 -16.22 -4.03 4.18
C PRO A 291 -16.45 -2.62 4.77
N HIS A 292 -16.97 -1.73 3.93
CA HIS A 292 -17.30 -0.34 4.28
C HIS A 292 -18.75 0.00 3.89
N PRO A 293 -19.76 -0.59 4.54
CA PRO A 293 -21.15 -0.55 4.08
C PRO A 293 -21.80 0.84 4.14
N ALA A 294 -21.30 1.71 5.04
CA ALA A 294 -21.81 3.07 5.19
C ALA A 294 -21.28 4.04 4.11
N ILE A 295 -20.17 3.70 3.44
CA ILE A 295 -19.56 4.54 2.40
C ILE A 295 -20.18 4.18 1.05
N LYS A 296 -21.12 5.00 0.61
CA LYS A 296 -21.89 4.80 -0.63
C LYS A 296 -21.70 5.98 -1.58
N ALA A 297 -21.54 5.71 -2.89
CA ALA A 297 -21.31 6.76 -3.89
C ALA A 297 -22.43 7.81 -3.91
N GLU A 298 -23.67 7.40 -3.64
CA GLU A 298 -24.83 8.26 -3.70
C GLU A 298 -24.79 9.38 -2.65
N VAL A 299 -24.13 9.14 -1.52
CA VAL A 299 -24.04 10.10 -0.40
C VAL A 299 -22.92 11.10 -0.67
N ALA A 300 -23.28 12.25 -1.26
CA ALA A 300 -22.34 13.28 -1.70
C ALA A 300 -21.42 13.79 -0.59
N ASP A 301 -21.98 13.96 0.60
CA ASP A 301 -21.28 14.55 1.75
C ASP A 301 -20.13 13.68 2.27
N LEU A 302 -20.08 12.40 1.90
CA LEU A 302 -18.96 11.52 2.23
C LEU A 302 -17.75 11.72 1.32
N TYR A 303 -17.88 12.52 0.25
CA TYR A 303 -16.81 12.75 -0.72
C TYR A 303 -16.42 14.22 -0.79
N ARG A 304 -15.18 14.45 -1.23
CA ARG A 304 -14.73 15.77 -1.64
C ARG A 304 -15.38 16.15 -2.98
N SER A 305 -15.21 17.42 -3.34
CA SER A 305 -15.67 17.96 -4.63
C SER A 305 -15.15 17.20 -5.86
N ASP A 306 -14.04 16.47 -5.72
CA ASP A 306 -13.49 15.66 -6.80
C ASP A 306 -14.19 14.30 -7.01
N GLY A 307 -15.12 13.94 -6.13
CA GLY A 307 -15.91 12.70 -6.19
C GLY A 307 -15.09 11.40 -6.07
N VAL A 308 -13.81 11.49 -5.75
CA VAL A 308 -12.88 10.35 -5.65
C VAL A 308 -12.46 10.13 -4.21
N HIS A 309 -12.07 11.20 -3.52
CA HIS A 309 -11.55 11.12 -2.16
C HIS A 309 -12.65 11.39 -1.15
N LEU A 310 -12.53 10.78 0.02
CA LEU A 310 -13.47 11.00 1.11
C LEU A 310 -13.35 12.41 1.68
N SER A 311 -14.49 12.97 2.10
CA SER A 311 -14.58 14.19 2.89
C SER A 311 -14.09 13.94 4.34
N VAL A 312 -14.19 14.93 5.21
CA VAL A 312 -13.96 14.75 6.65
C VAL A 312 -14.88 13.67 7.21
N SER A 313 -16.20 13.82 7.02
CA SER A 313 -17.20 12.85 7.47
C SER A 313 -16.99 11.46 6.86
N GLY A 314 -16.66 11.38 5.57
CA GLY A 314 -16.36 10.10 4.92
C GLY A 314 -15.12 9.42 5.53
N ASN A 315 -14.06 10.18 5.81
CA ASN A 315 -12.87 9.63 6.48
C ASN A 315 -13.18 9.19 7.92
N ASP A 316 -14.03 9.90 8.65
CA ASP A 316 -14.40 9.51 10.02
C ASP A 316 -15.11 8.14 10.04
N ILE A 317 -16.02 7.90 9.08
CA ILE A 317 -16.64 6.57 8.90
C ILE A 317 -15.59 5.51 8.53
N PHE A 318 -14.71 5.82 7.57
CA PHE A 318 -13.65 4.89 7.15
C PHE A 318 -12.69 4.53 8.30
N LEU A 319 -12.34 5.51 9.13
CA LEU A 319 -11.49 5.31 10.31
C LEU A 319 -12.20 4.49 11.38
N GLU A 320 -13.50 4.68 11.58
CA GLU A 320 -14.29 3.86 12.49
C GLU A 320 -14.37 2.40 12.01
N ASP A 321 -14.57 2.16 10.71
CA ASP A 321 -14.55 0.81 10.14
C ASP A 321 -13.18 0.14 10.35
N LEU A 322 -12.07 0.88 10.12
CA LEU A 322 -10.71 0.38 10.39
C LEU A 322 -10.53 0.03 11.87
N ARG A 323 -10.96 0.91 12.77
CA ARG A 323 -10.85 0.72 14.22
C ARG A 323 -11.62 -0.50 14.69
N GLN A 324 -12.85 -0.68 14.20
CA GLN A 324 -13.67 -1.86 14.51
C GLN A 324 -13.07 -3.13 13.90
N GLY A 325 -12.59 -3.05 12.66
CA GLY A 325 -11.96 -4.17 11.95
C GLY A 325 -10.71 -4.70 12.65
N LEU A 326 -9.92 -3.80 13.26
CA LEU A 326 -8.70 -4.16 13.99
C LEU A 326 -8.96 -4.80 15.36
N ARG A 327 -10.17 -4.68 15.92
CA ARG A 327 -10.51 -5.25 17.24
C ARG A 327 -11.08 -6.67 17.16
N LYS A 328 -11.27 -7.20 15.96
CA LYS A 328 -11.76 -8.55 15.72
C LYS A 328 -10.59 -9.53 15.80
#